data_AF-A0A3M2J9K8-F1
#
_entry.id   AF-A0A3M2J9K8-F1
#
_cell.length_a   1.000
_cell.length_b   1.000
_cell.length_c   1.000
_cell.angle_alpha   90.00
_cell.angle_beta   90.00
_cell.angle_gamma   90.00
#
_symmetry.space_group_name_H-M   'P 1'
#
loop_
_entity.id
_entity.type
_entity.pdbx_description
1 polymer ?
#
loop_
_entity_poly.entity_id
_entity_poly.type
_entity_poly.pdbx_seq_one_letter_code
_entity_poly.pdbx_strand_id
1 'polypeptide(L)'
;MRRTSPTHAPRRRGRRTRRTLLASALVLVLALGGGTAWALDRYVVDHVEIADVQAYEAANGTAADATPADGTVTGTTYESDDASISISTVVTGSGDDQVTAYVADVTLSDATVLRSAFAQNQFGTNITATTSEIAEEVGAVFAVNGDYYGFRSTGIVIRNGVVYRDEGAREGLAFYADGHVEVYDETATTADALLAAGVWNTLSFGPAIVEDGAVVDGIEDVEVDTNVGNHSIQGEQPRTAVGVIDDNHLVFVVVDGRSPGYSAGVTMTGLAEIMQSLGATTAYNIDGGGSSTMVFDGELVNDPLGKGVERGTSDILYIGG
;
A
#
# COMPACT_ATOMS: atom_id res chain seq x y z
N MET A 1 79.53 22.46 -52.46
CA MET A 1 78.61 21.32 -52.66
C MET A 1 77.22 21.71 -52.19
N ARG A 2 76.20 21.15 -52.86
CA ARG A 2 74.78 21.56 -52.91
C ARG A 2 73.93 20.99 -51.75
N ARG A 3 72.80 21.68 -51.47
CA ARG A 3 71.51 21.21 -50.86
C ARG A 3 71.51 21.01 -49.32
N THR A 4 70.47 21.31 -48.53
CA THR A 4 69.05 21.68 -48.74
C THR A 4 68.45 22.12 -47.38
N SER A 5 67.52 23.08 -47.40
CA SER A 5 66.66 23.46 -46.28
C SER A 5 65.67 22.33 -45.89
N PRO A 6 65.27 22.18 -44.61
CA PRO A 6 64.06 21.46 -44.25
C PRO A 6 62.88 22.41 -44.05
N THR A 7 61.76 22.02 -44.67
CA THR A 7 60.44 22.62 -44.64
C THR A 7 59.74 22.40 -43.31
N HIS A 8 59.05 23.45 -42.82
CA HIS A 8 58.20 23.38 -41.64
C HIS A 8 56.81 22.82 -42.01
N ALA A 9 56.44 21.66 -41.47
CA ALA A 9 55.11 21.05 -41.67
C ALA A 9 54.08 21.64 -40.68
N PRO A 10 52.80 21.84 -41.07
CA PRO A 10 51.79 22.42 -40.19
C PRO A 10 51.30 21.40 -39.14
N ARG A 11 51.21 21.83 -37.88
CA ARG A 11 50.61 21.05 -36.78
C ARG A 11 49.12 20.83 -37.07
N ARG A 12 48.72 19.59 -37.39
CA ARG A 12 47.32 19.14 -37.38
C ARG A 12 46.78 19.16 -35.94
N ARG A 13 46.06 20.23 -35.56
CA ARG A 13 45.28 20.31 -34.32
C ARG A 13 43.80 20.08 -34.64
N GLY A 14 43.14 19.19 -33.91
CA GLY A 14 41.67 19.17 -33.79
C GLY A 14 40.89 18.17 -34.65
N ARG A 15 41.05 16.85 -34.41
CA ARG A 15 40.02 15.87 -34.85
C ARG A 15 39.61 14.86 -33.76
N ARG A 16 40.43 14.64 -32.72
CA ARG A 16 40.10 13.74 -31.59
C ARG A 16 39.13 14.36 -30.58
N THR A 17 39.23 15.66 -30.29
CA THR A 17 38.39 16.33 -29.26
C THR A 17 36.91 16.48 -29.63
N ARG A 18 36.58 16.59 -30.93
CA ARG A 18 35.17 16.66 -31.35
C ARG A 18 34.45 15.32 -31.26
N ARG A 19 35.14 14.19 -31.46
CA ARG A 19 34.53 12.85 -31.34
C ARG A 19 34.30 12.47 -29.88
N THR A 20 35.19 12.86 -28.97
CA THR A 20 35.01 12.64 -27.53
C THR A 20 33.89 13.51 -26.97
N LEU A 21 33.74 14.77 -27.42
CA LEU A 21 32.63 15.65 -27.03
C LEU A 21 31.27 15.18 -27.59
N LEU A 22 31.22 14.69 -28.83
CA LEU A 22 29.99 14.13 -29.41
C LEU A 22 29.62 12.79 -28.76
N ALA A 23 30.59 11.93 -28.43
CA ALA A 23 30.32 10.68 -27.71
C ALA A 23 29.88 10.94 -26.26
N SER A 24 30.48 11.90 -25.57
CA SER A 24 30.05 12.28 -24.22
C SER A 24 28.69 13.00 -24.20
N ALA A 25 28.40 13.83 -25.20
CA ALA A 25 27.06 14.42 -25.37
C ALA A 25 26.00 13.37 -25.74
N LEU A 26 26.34 12.38 -26.58
CA LEU A 26 25.46 11.25 -26.90
C LEU A 26 25.21 10.35 -25.68
N VAL A 27 26.24 10.09 -24.88
CA VAL A 27 26.10 9.37 -23.60
C VAL A 27 25.26 10.17 -22.61
N LEU A 28 25.42 11.50 -22.55
CA LEU A 28 24.59 12.35 -21.69
C LEU A 28 23.13 12.38 -22.15
N VAL A 29 22.87 12.45 -23.46
CA VAL A 29 21.51 12.44 -24.02
C VAL A 29 20.87 11.05 -23.92
N LEU A 30 21.64 9.96 -24.06
CA LEU A 30 21.16 8.60 -23.81
C LEU A 30 20.96 8.33 -22.31
N ALA A 31 21.78 8.90 -21.43
CA ALA A 31 21.61 8.78 -19.98
C ALA A 31 20.43 9.62 -19.48
N LEU A 32 20.24 10.83 -20.02
CA LEU A 32 19.08 11.67 -19.70
C LEU A 32 17.81 11.08 -20.32
N GLY A 33 17.83 10.71 -21.60
CA GLY A 33 16.70 10.09 -22.29
C GLY A 33 16.34 8.71 -21.74
N GLY A 34 17.34 7.89 -21.41
CA GLY A 34 17.17 6.58 -20.79
C GLY A 34 16.70 6.69 -19.34
N GLY A 35 17.21 7.66 -18.57
CA GLY A 35 16.73 7.94 -17.21
C GLY A 35 15.29 8.46 -17.19
N THR A 36 14.92 9.34 -18.13
CA THR A 36 13.53 9.79 -18.27
C THR A 36 12.61 8.68 -18.79
N ALA A 37 13.07 7.84 -19.72
CA ALA A 37 12.28 6.71 -20.21
C ALA A 37 12.09 5.66 -19.12
N TRP A 38 13.13 5.33 -18.36
CA TRP A 38 13.05 4.45 -17.19
C TRP A 38 12.11 5.02 -16.12
N ALA A 39 12.17 6.33 -15.83
CA ALA A 39 11.27 6.94 -14.86
C ALA A 39 9.80 6.97 -15.34
N LEU A 40 9.57 7.24 -16.62
CA LEU A 40 8.22 7.18 -17.21
C LEU A 40 7.68 5.74 -17.18
N ASP A 41 8.49 4.77 -17.60
CA ASP A 41 8.14 3.36 -17.57
C ASP A 41 7.86 2.88 -16.14
N ARG A 42 8.67 3.30 -15.17
CA ARG A 42 8.54 2.88 -13.79
C ARG A 42 7.41 3.56 -13.01
N TYR A 43 7.06 4.81 -13.31
CA TYR A 43 6.15 5.60 -12.45
C TYR A 43 4.92 6.16 -13.17
N VAL A 44 4.79 5.99 -14.49
CA VAL A 44 3.72 6.62 -15.28
C VAL A 44 3.03 5.64 -16.21
N VAL A 45 3.76 4.66 -16.76
CA VAL A 45 3.18 3.66 -17.66
C VAL A 45 2.59 2.52 -16.84
N ASP A 46 1.31 2.23 -17.06
CA ASP A 46 0.63 1.07 -16.49
C ASP A 46 1.19 -0.22 -17.08
N HIS A 47 1.53 -1.18 -16.22
CA HIS A 47 1.92 -2.53 -16.63
C HIS A 47 0.87 -3.51 -16.14
N VAL A 48 -0.17 -3.69 -16.96
CA VAL A 48 -1.26 -4.63 -16.69
C VAL A 48 -0.77 -6.07 -16.89
N GLU A 49 -0.86 -6.86 -15.83
CA GLU A 49 -0.56 -8.30 -15.84
C GLU A 49 -1.86 -9.11 -15.99
N ILE A 50 -2.93 -8.68 -15.31
CA ILE A 50 -4.28 -9.25 -15.41
C ILE A 50 -5.26 -8.10 -15.66
N ALA A 51 -5.94 -8.16 -16.80
CA ALA A 51 -6.81 -7.08 -17.27
C ALA A 51 -8.26 -7.15 -16.74
N ASP A 52 -8.65 -8.29 -16.16
CA ASP A 52 -10.00 -8.54 -15.62
C ASP A 52 -9.85 -9.44 -14.40
N VAL A 53 -9.71 -8.82 -13.22
CA VAL A 53 -9.51 -9.51 -11.95
C VAL A 53 -10.74 -10.32 -11.59
N GLN A 54 -11.96 -9.79 -11.74
CA GLN A 54 -13.20 -10.54 -11.52
C GLN A 54 -13.26 -11.83 -12.33
N ALA A 55 -12.97 -11.79 -13.64
CA ALA A 55 -12.94 -13.00 -14.47
C ALA A 55 -11.82 -13.96 -14.05
N TYR A 56 -10.67 -13.43 -13.63
CA TYR A 56 -9.56 -14.22 -13.14
C TYR A 56 -9.89 -14.93 -11.81
N GLU A 57 -10.52 -14.23 -10.85
CA GLU A 57 -10.98 -14.82 -9.59
C GLU A 57 -12.04 -15.89 -9.85
N ALA A 58 -13.03 -15.63 -10.72
CA ALA A 58 -14.04 -16.61 -11.08
C ALA A 58 -13.45 -17.89 -11.71
N ALA A 59 -12.27 -17.80 -12.34
CA ALA A 59 -11.61 -18.94 -12.97
C ALA A 59 -10.65 -19.69 -12.04
N ASN A 60 -10.10 -19.03 -11.01
CA ASN A 60 -9.01 -19.58 -10.17
C ASN A 60 -9.40 -19.71 -8.68
N GLY A 61 -10.45 -19.04 -8.24
CA GLY A 61 -10.95 -19.07 -6.87
C GLY A 61 -11.75 -20.32 -6.55
N THR A 62 -11.78 -20.66 -5.28
CA THR A 62 -12.59 -21.77 -4.74
C THR A 62 -13.80 -21.30 -3.94
N ALA A 63 -13.81 -20.02 -3.54
CA ALA A 63 -14.94 -19.37 -2.88
C ALA A 63 -15.94 -18.85 -3.91
N ALA A 64 -17.24 -19.06 -3.65
CA ALA A 64 -18.28 -18.39 -4.41
C ALA A 64 -18.28 -16.90 -4.05
N ASP A 65 -18.60 -16.02 -4.99
CA ASP A 65 -18.93 -14.64 -4.66
C ASP A 65 -20.07 -14.62 -3.65
N ALA A 66 -19.76 -14.31 -2.39
CA ALA A 66 -20.78 -13.98 -1.42
C ALA A 66 -21.44 -12.69 -1.92
N THR A 67 -22.74 -12.77 -2.22
CA THR A 67 -23.54 -11.55 -2.38
C THR A 67 -23.55 -10.88 -1.01
N PRO A 68 -23.12 -9.63 -0.89
CA PRO A 68 -23.14 -8.93 0.39
C PRO A 68 -24.55 -9.01 1.01
N ALA A 69 -24.65 -9.37 2.29
CA ALA A 69 -25.93 -9.29 2.98
C ALA A 69 -26.41 -7.83 3.03
N ASP A 70 -27.69 -7.61 2.70
CA ASP A 70 -28.33 -6.30 2.88
C ASP A 70 -28.21 -5.87 4.34
N GLY A 71 -27.50 -4.77 4.60
CA GLY A 71 -27.34 -4.20 5.93
C GLY A 71 -28.06 -2.88 6.13
N THR A 72 -27.93 -2.32 7.35
CA THR A 72 -28.49 -1.02 7.70
C THR A 72 -27.40 -0.10 8.21
N VAL A 73 -27.19 1.03 7.54
CA VAL A 73 -26.35 2.13 8.03
C VAL A 73 -27.16 3.04 8.95
N THR A 74 -26.61 3.38 10.12
CA THR A 74 -27.18 4.36 11.06
C THR A 74 -26.09 5.30 11.56
N GLY A 75 -25.92 6.45 10.89
CA GLY A 75 -24.87 7.39 11.24
C GLY A 75 -23.50 6.81 10.96
N THR A 76 -22.72 6.53 12.01
CA THR A 76 -21.36 5.97 11.89
C THR A 76 -21.30 4.46 12.15
N THR A 77 -22.45 3.77 12.10
CA THR A 77 -22.51 2.31 12.31
C THR A 77 -23.19 1.60 11.15
N TYR A 78 -22.81 0.35 10.90
CA TYR A 78 -23.44 -0.55 9.94
C TYR A 78 -23.64 -1.92 10.58
N GLU A 79 -24.80 -2.52 10.33
CA GLU A 79 -25.16 -3.85 10.84
C GLU A 79 -25.80 -4.68 9.72
N SER A 80 -25.29 -5.90 9.51
CA SER A 80 -25.88 -6.93 8.66
C SER A 80 -25.73 -8.32 9.29
N ASP A 81 -26.21 -9.37 8.62
CA ASP A 81 -25.94 -10.76 9.04
C ASP A 81 -24.45 -11.13 8.91
N ASP A 82 -23.70 -10.38 8.10
CA ASP A 82 -22.30 -10.65 7.75
C ASP A 82 -21.29 -9.81 8.55
N ALA A 83 -21.66 -8.58 8.91
CA ALA A 83 -20.74 -7.66 9.56
C ALA A 83 -21.43 -6.63 10.48
N SER A 84 -20.73 -6.27 11.55
CA SER A 84 -21.00 -5.13 12.43
C SER A 84 -19.81 -4.18 12.34
N ILE A 85 -20.06 -2.91 12.00
CA ILE A 85 -19.02 -1.88 11.84
C ILE A 85 -19.40 -0.65 12.65
N SER A 86 -18.45 -0.11 13.41
CA SER A 86 -18.59 1.18 14.10
C SER A 86 -17.39 2.08 13.82
N ILE A 87 -17.65 3.25 13.23
CA ILE A 87 -16.66 4.29 12.98
C ILE A 87 -16.64 5.28 14.15
N SER A 88 -15.45 5.61 14.64
CA SER A 88 -15.23 6.65 15.66
C SER A 88 -14.02 7.51 15.33
N THR A 89 -14.02 8.75 15.83
CA THR A 89 -12.90 9.69 15.70
C THR A 89 -12.26 9.93 17.06
N VAL A 90 -10.94 9.79 17.12
CA VAL A 90 -10.12 10.05 18.29
C VAL A 90 -9.23 11.26 18.01
N VAL A 91 -9.35 12.29 18.84
CA VAL A 91 -8.50 13.48 18.77
C VAL A 91 -7.69 13.60 20.05
N THR A 92 -6.37 13.67 19.91
CA THR A 92 -5.44 13.90 21.01
C THR A 92 -4.54 15.11 20.72
N GLY A 93 -3.91 15.66 21.76
CA GLY A 93 -3.10 16.88 21.61
C GLY A 93 -3.93 18.11 21.28
N SER A 94 -3.26 19.14 20.77
CA SER A 94 -3.88 20.41 20.35
C SER A 94 -2.92 21.24 19.52
N GLY A 95 -3.45 22.16 18.69
CA GLY A 95 -2.61 23.06 17.90
C GLY A 95 -1.82 22.29 16.85
N ASP A 96 -0.53 22.59 16.72
CA ASP A 96 0.34 21.90 15.75
C ASP A 96 0.70 20.47 16.15
N ASP A 97 0.53 20.11 17.43
CA ASP A 97 0.76 18.75 17.96
C ASP A 97 -0.53 17.92 18.03
N GLN A 98 -1.65 18.41 17.46
CA GLN A 98 -2.89 17.66 17.42
C GLN A 98 -2.73 16.40 16.57
N VAL A 99 -3.36 15.30 16.97
CA VAL A 99 -3.48 14.08 16.17
C VAL A 99 -4.96 13.74 16.05
N THR A 100 -5.40 13.51 14.81
CA THR A 100 -6.75 13.03 14.50
C THR A 100 -6.67 11.64 13.88
N ALA A 101 -7.26 10.65 14.55
CA ALA A 101 -7.33 9.27 14.11
C ALA A 101 -8.79 8.83 13.96
N TYR A 102 -9.03 7.97 12.98
CA TYR A 102 -10.32 7.36 12.68
C TYR A 102 -10.19 5.86 12.88
N VAL A 103 -11.14 5.29 13.60
CA VAL A 103 -11.13 3.89 14.02
C VAL A 103 -12.40 3.23 13.51
N ALA A 104 -12.26 2.18 12.72
CA ALA A 104 -13.33 1.26 12.38
C ALA A 104 -13.18 0.00 13.23
N ASP A 105 -14.09 -0.21 14.17
CA ASP A 105 -14.24 -1.46 14.92
C ASP A 105 -15.15 -2.38 14.11
N VAL A 106 -14.65 -3.56 13.72
CA VAL A 106 -15.27 -4.45 12.73
C VAL A 106 -15.35 -5.86 13.29
N THR A 107 -16.57 -6.38 13.41
CA THR A 107 -16.82 -7.80 13.71
C THR A 107 -17.46 -8.46 12.50
N LEU A 108 -16.93 -9.62 12.09
CA LEU A 108 -17.40 -10.39 10.93
C LEU A 108 -18.04 -11.70 11.39
N SER A 109 -19.07 -12.16 10.67
CA SER A 109 -19.62 -13.50 10.86
C SER A 109 -18.73 -14.59 10.23
N ASP A 110 -18.01 -14.23 9.16
CA ASP A 110 -17.09 -15.06 8.42
C ASP A 110 -15.91 -14.21 7.90
N ALA A 111 -14.69 -14.74 7.97
CA ALA A 111 -13.48 -14.01 7.60
C ALA A 111 -13.45 -13.59 6.13
N THR A 112 -14.15 -14.34 5.26
CA THR A 112 -14.19 -14.08 3.82
C THR A 112 -15.02 -12.85 3.45
N VAL A 113 -15.79 -12.31 4.40
CA VAL A 113 -16.51 -11.02 4.27
C VAL A 113 -15.54 -9.86 4.09
N LEU A 114 -14.34 -9.92 4.69
CA LEU A 114 -13.28 -8.97 4.42
C LEU A 114 -12.64 -9.32 3.08
N ARG A 115 -12.92 -8.52 2.06
CA ARG A 115 -12.43 -8.72 0.69
C ARG A 115 -11.37 -7.69 0.35
N SER A 116 -10.73 -7.90 -0.79
CA SER A 116 -9.84 -6.91 -1.41
C SER A 116 -10.22 -6.67 -2.85
N ALA A 117 -9.96 -5.46 -3.33
CA ALA A 117 -10.20 -5.07 -4.70
C ALA A 117 -9.02 -4.26 -5.23
N PHE A 118 -8.74 -4.41 -6.52
CA PHE A 118 -7.69 -3.69 -7.20
C PHE A 118 -8.25 -2.50 -7.97
N ALA A 119 -7.41 -1.47 -8.13
CA ALA A 119 -7.73 -0.33 -8.98
C ALA A 119 -8.13 -0.79 -10.40
N GLN A 120 -9.25 -0.27 -10.89
CA GLN A 120 -9.75 -0.49 -12.26
C GLN A 120 -10.01 -1.97 -12.62
N ASN A 121 -10.26 -2.84 -11.62
CA ASN A 121 -10.41 -4.29 -11.80
C ASN A 121 -9.20 -4.93 -12.50
N GLN A 122 -7.99 -4.40 -12.28
CA GLN A 122 -6.76 -4.86 -12.93
C GLN A 122 -5.64 -5.09 -11.91
N PHE A 123 -4.86 -6.14 -12.14
CA PHE A 123 -3.64 -6.41 -11.38
C PHE A 123 -2.41 -6.10 -12.22
N GLY A 124 -1.42 -5.43 -11.62
CA GLY A 124 -0.21 -5.00 -12.30
C GLY A 124 0.52 -3.90 -11.53
N THR A 125 1.34 -3.11 -12.23
CA THR A 125 2.04 -1.96 -11.63
C THR A 125 1.63 -0.62 -12.24
N ASN A 126 1.70 0.45 -11.42
CA ASN A 126 1.26 1.83 -11.71
C ASN A 126 -0.25 2.05 -11.96
N ILE A 127 -1.06 1.00 -11.88
CA ILE A 127 -2.52 1.09 -11.98
C ILE A 127 -3.04 1.65 -10.66
N THR A 128 -3.75 2.77 -10.72
CA THR A 128 -4.30 3.43 -9.53
C THR A 128 -5.70 3.98 -9.75
N ALA A 129 -6.44 4.08 -8.65
CA ALA A 129 -7.71 4.77 -8.49
C ALA A 129 -7.82 5.22 -7.02
N THR A 130 -8.67 6.19 -6.70
CA THR A 130 -8.86 6.58 -5.27
C THR A 130 -9.54 5.45 -4.50
N THR A 131 -9.39 5.44 -3.17
CA THR A 131 -10.04 4.44 -2.32
C THR A 131 -11.56 4.49 -2.52
N SER A 132 -12.14 5.70 -2.60
CA SER A 132 -13.57 5.89 -2.89
C SER A 132 -13.99 5.34 -4.25
N GLU A 133 -13.19 5.55 -5.31
CA GLU A 133 -13.50 5.03 -6.65
C GLU A 133 -13.51 3.50 -6.66
N ILE A 134 -12.52 2.85 -6.01
CA ILE A 134 -12.47 1.39 -5.93
C ILE A 134 -13.63 0.86 -5.07
N ALA A 135 -13.92 1.53 -3.95
CA ALA A 135 -15.02 1.18 -3.05
C ALA A 135 -16.38 1.26 -3.76
N GLU A 136 -16.62 2.30 -4.56
CA GLU A 136 -17.84 2.46 -5.36
C GLU A 136 -17.97 1.35 -6.41
N GLU A 137 -16.87 1.00 -7.11
CA GLU A 137 -16.87 -0.04 -8.15
C GLU A 137 -17.30 -1.41 -7.62
N VAL A 138 -16.93 -1.73 -6.37
CA VAL A 138 -17.22 -3.04 -5.74
C VAL A 138 -18.42 -3.02 -4.79
N GLY A 139 -19.12 -1.88 -4.66
CA GLY A 139 -20.27 -1.76 -3.76
C GLY A 139 -19.88 -1.93 -2.28
N ALA A 140 -18.78 -1.30 -1.87
CA ALA A 140 -18.33 -1.36 -0.48
C ALA A 140 -19.12 -0.42 0.43
N VAL A 141 -19.58 -0.93 1.57
CA VAL A 141 -20.07 -0.10 2.68
C VAL A 141 -18.94 0.42 3.55
N PHE A 142 -17.80 -0.29 3.58
CA PHE A 142 -16.59 0.12 4.28
C PHE A 142 -15.36 -0.21 3.45
N ALA A 143 -14.39 0.70 3.40
CA ALA A 143 -13.08 0.44 2.79
C ALA A 143 -11.96 1.24 3.45
N VAL A 144 -10.75 0.68 3.39
CA VAL A 144 -9.49 1.39 3.67
C VAL A 144 -8.48 1.09 2.56
N ASN A 145 -7.51 1.99 2.37
CA ASN A 145 -6.43 1.75 1.41
C ASN A 145 -5.66 0.45 1.71
N GLY A 146 -5.12 -0.18 0.67
CA GLY A 146 -4.40 -1.45 0.75
C GLY A 146 -2.90 -1.34 1.05
N ASP A 147 -2.14 -2.32 0.57
CA ASP A 147 -0.71 -2.51 0.87
C ASP A 147 0.25 -1.92 -0.17
N TYR A 148 -0.26 -1.24 -1.21
CA TYR A 148 0.56 -0.58 -2.23
C TYR A 148 1.41 -1.54 -3.08
N TYR A 149 0.96 -2.80 -3.25
CA TYR A 149 1.67 -3.82 -4.06
C TYR A 149 1.99 -3.34 -5.49
N GLY A 150 1.16 -2.46 -6.07
CA GLY A 150 1.25 -1.99 -7.46
C GLY A 150 2.48 -1.12 -7.76
N PHE A 151 3.30 -0.83 -6.76
CA PHE A 151 4.55 -0.08 -6.91
C PHE A 151 5.79 -0.96 -6.66
N ARG A 152 5.57 -2.25 -6.41
CA ARG A 152 6.59 -3.25 -6.11
C ARG A 152 6.50 -4.41 -7.11
N SER A 153 7.63 -5.07 -7.32
CA SER A 153 7.72 -6.33 -8.07
C SER A 153 7.89 -7.54 -7.15
N THR A 154 7.84 -7.34 -5.82
CA THR A 154 8.05 -8.37 -4.80
C THR A 154 6.99 -8.26 -3.70
N GLY A 155 6.77 -9.34 -2.98
CA GLY A 155 5.69 -9.56 -2.04
C GLY A 155 4.81 -10.74 -2.48
N ILE A 156 4.30 -11.52 -1.53
CA ILE A 156 3.27 -12.51 -1.82
C ILE A 156 1.91 -11.81 -1.83
N VAL A 157 1.20 -11.91 -2.97
CA VAL A 157 -0.12 -11.30 -3.16
C VAL A 157 -1.13 -12.41 -3.37
N ILE A 158 -1.91 -12.66 -2.32
CA ILE A 158 -3.13 -13.45 -2.33
C ILE A 158 -4.27 -12.49 -2.04
N ARG A 159 -5.28 -12.45 -2.91
CA ARG A 159 -6.53 -11.70 -2.69
C ARG A 159 -7.71 -12.64 -2.92
N ASN A 160 -8.68 -12.60 -2.03
CA ASN A 160 -9.91 -13.37 -2.13
C ASN A 160 -9.66 -14.87 -2.44
N GLY A 161 -8.64 -15.46 -1.80
CA GLY A 161 -8.26 -16.87 -1.95
C GLY A 161 -7.60 -17.21 -3.29
N VAL A 162 -7.08 -16.22 -4.02
CA VAL A 162 -6.45 -16.37 -5.34
C VAL A 162 -5.04 -15.79 -5.34
N VAL A 163 -4.07 -16.51 -5.91
CA VAL A 163 -2.68 -16.03 -6.07
C VAL A 163 -2.54 -15.09 -7.26
N TYR A 164 -1.89 -13.96 -7.02
CA TYR A 164 -1.48 -12.99 -8.03
C TYR A 164 0.04 -12.85 -8.15
N ARG A 165 0.78 -13.08 -7.05
CA ARG A 165 2.24 -12.99 -7.02
C ARG A 165 2.81 -13.88 -5.93
N ASP A 166 3.92 -14.55 -6.23
CA ASP A 166 4.67 -15.41 -5.30
C ASP A 166 6.17 -15.04 -5.32
N GLU A 167 6.46 -13.81 -4.89
CA GLU A 167 7.81 -13.23 -4.90
C GLU A 167 8.17 -12.71 -3.50
N GLY A 168 8.12 -13.60 -2.50
CA GLY A 168 8.30 -13.25 -1.09
C GLY A 168 9.59 -12.50 -0.78
N ALA A 169 9.48 -11.42 0.01
CA ALA A 169 10.62 -10.50 0.22
C ALA A 169 10.67 -9.87 1.61
N ARG A 170 9.61 -9.97 2.42
CA ARG A 170 9.49 -9.26 3.70
C ARG A 170 8.56 -10.01 4.65
N GLU A 171 8.35 -9.41 5.81
CA GLU A 171 7.27 -9.81 6.71
C GLU A 171 5.91 -9.38 6.11
N GLY A 172 4.97 -10.31 6.03
CA GLY A 172 3.60 -10.10 5.55
C GLY A 172 2.57 -10.30 6.67
N LEU A 173 1.34 -9.89 6.41
CA LEU A 173 0.16 -10.25 7.20
C LEU A 173 -0.70 -11.22 6.38
N ALA A 174 -1.14 -12.33 6.98
CA ALA A 174 -2.03 -13.29 6.34
C ALA A 174 -3.37 -13.35 7.10
N PHE A 175 -4.47 -13.19 6.38
CA PHE A 175 -5.84 -13.39 6.87
C PHE A 175 -6.29 -14.76 6.41
N TYR A 176 -6.80 -15.58 7.31
CA TYR A 176 -7.26 -16.93 7.00
C TYR A 176 -8.77 -17.01 7.01
N ALA A 177 -9.31 -17.94 6.22
CA ALA A 177 -10.75 -18.12 6.04
C ALA A 177 -11.48 -18.59 7.32
N ASP A 178 -10.75 -19.10 8.32
CA ASP A 178 -11.32 -19.50 9.63
C ASP A 178 -11.34 -18.35 10.66
N GLY A 179 -10.85 -17.16 10.30
CA GLY A 179 -10.88 -15.95 11.13
C GLY A 179 -9.56 -15.57 11.78
N HIS A 180 -8.57 -16.46 11.77
CA HIS A 180 -7.26 -16.13 12.34
C HIS A 180 -6.47 -15.22 11.39
N VAL A 181 -5.63 -14.36 12.00
CA VAL A 181 -4.73 -13.46 11.29
C VAL A 181 -3.37 -13.54 11.93
N GLU A 182 -2.32 -13.71 11.14
CA GLU A 182 -0.95 -13.81 11.66
C GLU A 182 0.06 -13.06 10.79
N VAL A 183 1.15 -12.68 11.44
CA VAL A 183 2.35 -12.14 10.80
C VAL A 183 3.22 -13.31 10.36
N TYR A 184 3.76 -13.25 9.14
CA TYR A 184 4.57 -14.33 8.58
C TYR A 184 5.78 -13.83 7.79
N ASP A 185 6.83 -14.64 7.70
CA ASP A 185 7.98 -14.38 6.84
C ASP A 185 7.71 -14.91 5.42
N GLU A 186 7.50 -14.01 4.46
CA GLU A 186 7.23 -14.38 3.07
C GLU A 186 8.37 -15.19 2.45
N THR A 187 9.61 -15.04 2.93
CA THR A 187 10.78 -15.74 2.37
C THR A 187 10.87 -17.21 2.84
N ALA A 188 10.07 -17.58 3.83
CA ALA A 188 10.02 -18.92 4.41
C ALA A 188 8.86 -19.79 3.89
N THR A 189 8.02 -19.26 3.00
CA THR A 189 6.81 -19.92 2.49
C THR A 189 6.61 -19.66 0.99
N THR A 190 5.50 -20.15 0.45
CA THR A 190 5.04 -19.86 -0.92
C THR A 190 3.56 -19.53 -0.91
N ALA A 191 3.09 -18.80 -1.93
CA ALA A 191 1.67 -18.49 -2.08
C ALA A 191 0.78 -19.74 -2.12
N ASP A 192 1.22 -20.80 -2.82
CA ASP A 192 0.51 -22.09 -2.87
C ASP A 192 0.40 -22.76 -1.50
N ALA A 193 1.46 -22.68 -0.68
CA ALA A 193 1.45 -23.25 0.67
C ALA A 193 0.50 -22.47 1.60
N LEU A 194 0.48 -21.15 1.49
CA LEU A 194 -0.45 -20.28 2.22
C LEU A 194 -1.90 -20.54 1.82
N LEU A 195 -2.19 -20.63 0.52
CA LEU A 195 -3.53 -20.99 0.04
C LEU A 195 -3.97 -22.37 0.55
N ALA A 196 -3.08 -23.36 0.50
CA ALA A 196 -3.39 -24.70 1.03
C ALA A 196 -3.64 -24.71 2.54
N ALA A 197 -3.07 -23.75 3.27
CA ALA A 197 -3.31 -23.53 4.69
C ALA A 197 -4.60 -22.73 4.98
N GLY A 198 -5.29 -22.24 3.95
CA GLY A 198 -6.57 -21.53 4.09
C GLY A 198 -6.45 -20.00 4.11
N VAL A 199 -5.31 -19.44 3.66
CA VAL A 199 -5.16 -17.99 3.53
C VAL A 199 -6.16 -17.42 2.52
N TRP A 200 -6.90 -16.41 2.96
CA TRP A 200 -7.88 -15.66 2.20
C TRP A 200 -7.28 -14.40 1.57
N ASN A 201 -6.60 -13.57 2.36
CA ASN A 201 -5.89 -12.38 1.88
C ASN A 201 -4.49 -12.32 2.47
N THR A 202 -3.54 -11.72 1.76
CA THR A 202 -2.26 -11.27 2.33
C THR A 202 -2.11 -9.77 2.24
N LEU A 203 -1.26 -9.17 3.07
CA LEU A 203 -0.74 -7.82 2.87
C LEU A 203 0.79 -7.88 2.94
N SER A 204 1.46 -7.30 1.94
CA SER A 204 2.91 -7.29 1.82
C SER A 204 3.46 -5.87 1.99
N PHE A 205 3.45 -5.38 3.22
CA PHE A 205 3.92 -4.04 3.55
C PHE A 205 4.77 -4.01 4.82
N GLY A 206 4.14 -3.87 5.98
CA GLY A 206 4.77 -3.98 7.27
C GLY A 206 5.33 -2.66 7.79
N PRO A 207 6.04 -2.71 8.92
CA PRO A 207 6.22 -3.92 9.75
C PRO A 207 4.97 -4.27 10.56
N ALA A 208 4.99 -5.44 11.22
CA ALA A 208 4.22 -5.65 12.44
C ALA A 208 4.63 -4.63 13.50
N ILE A 209 3.64 -4.08 14.19
CA ILE A 209 3.82 -2.99 15.17
C ILE A 209 3.33 -3.38 16.56
N VAL A 210 2.43 -4.37 16.65
CA VAL A 210 2.03 -5.02 17.91
C VAL A 210 2.06 -6.53 17.69
N GLU A 211 2.66 -7.26 18.62
CA GLU A 211 2.68 -8.73 18.67
C GLU A 211 2.47 -9.19 20.11
N ASP A 212 1.66 -10.23 20.32
CA ASP A 212 1.28 -10.74 21.64
C ASP A 212 0.76 -9.64 22.60
N GLY A 213 0.08 -8.63 22.04
CA GLY A 213 -0.45 -7.48 22.78
C GLY A 213 0.63 -6.48 23.25
N ALA A 214 1.88 -6.61 22.80
CA ALA A 214 2.99 -5.73 23.12
C ALA A 214 3.48 -4.97 21.87
N VAL A 215 3.87 -3.70 22.06
CA VAL A 215 4.52 -2.93 21.00
C VAL A 215 5.85 -3.58 20.63
N VAL A 216 6.10 -3.74 19.33
CA VAL A 216 7.33 -4.34 18.82
C VAL A 216 8.51 -3.37 18.99
N ASP A 217 9.63 -3.87 19.51
CA ASP A 217 10.84 -3.07 19.71
C ASP A 217 11.53 -2.73 18.38
N GLY A 218 12.06 -1.50 18.25
CA GLY A 218 12.89 -1.11 17.10
C GLY A 218 12.12 -0.79 15.81
N ILE A 219 10.78 -0.74 15.84
CA ILE A 219 9.93 -0.48 14.67
C ILE A 219 10.14 0.88 14.01
N GLU A 220 10.75 1.85 14.69
CA GLU A 220 11.09 3.16 14.09
C GLU A 220 12.29 3.10 13.13
N ASP A 221 13.13 2.06 13.25
CA ASP A 221 14.34 1.89 12.42
C ASP A 221 14.10 0.97 11.21
N VAL A 222 12.87 0.48 11.02
CA VAL A 222 12.52 -0.40 9.89
C VAL A 222 12.38 0.43 8.62
N GLU A 223 13.12 0.06 7.56
CA GLU A 223 12.94 0.60 6.21
C GLU A 223 12.18 -0.39 5.34
N VAL A 224 10.89 -0.12 5.10
CA VAL A 224 10.01 -0.99 4.29
C VAL A 224 10.17 -0.71 2.79
N ASP A 225 10.51 0.53 2.42
CA ASP A 225 10.68 0.93 1.02
C ASP A 225 11.94 1.79 0.82
N THR A 226 12.89 1.27 0.05
CA THR A 226 14.15 1.92 -0.30
C THR A 226 14.12 2.52 -1.72
N ASN A 227 12.96 2.55 -2.39
CA ASN A 227 12.83 3.10 -3.73
C ASN A 227 13.16 4.60 -3.78
N VAL A 228 13.92 4.99 -4.82
CA VAL A 228 14.33 6.38 -5.05
C VAL A 228 13.11 7.26 -5.30
N GLY A 229 12.82 8.17 -4.36
CA GLY A 229 11.71 9.13 -4.42
C GLY A 229 10.61 8.90 -3.39
N ASN A 230 10.63 7.80 -2.64
CA ASN A 230 9.70 7.63 -1.53
C ASN A 230 10.12 8.47 -0.31
N HIS A 231 9.15 9.01 0.42
CA HIS A 231 9.41 9.69 1.69
C HIS A 231 9.75 8.63 2.75
N SER A 232 10.68 8.94 3.65
CA SER A 232 10.95 8.07 4.80
C SER A 232 9.64 7.80 5.55
N ILE A 233 9.41 6.54 5.90
CA ILE A 233 8.31 6.14 6.77
C ILE A 233 8.59 6.48 8.23
N GLN A 234 9.66 7.20 8.55
CA GLN A 234 10.01 7.62 9.90
C GLN A 234 9.35 8.95 10.28
N GLY A 235 9.23 9.16 11.60
CA GLY A 235 8.64 10.36 12.18
C GLY A 235 7.12 10.41 12.08
N GLU A 236 6.56 11.58 12.36
CA GLU A 236 5.12 11.82 12.35
C GLU A 236 4.60 11.84 10.92
N GLN A 237 3.76 10.86 10.60
CA GLN A 237 3.16 10.70 9.29
C GLN A 237 1.67 10.37 9.41
N PRO A 238 0.87 10.64 8.37
CA PRO A 238 -0.38 9.92 8.20
C PRO A 238 -0.08 8.41 8.09
N ARG A 239 -0.91 7.58 8.71
CA ARG A 239 -0.71 6.13 8.80
C ARG A 239 -2.02 5.39 8.57
N THR A 240 -1.90 4.17 8.08
CA THR A 240 -2.99 3.19 8.11
C THR A 240 -2.47 1.89 8.71
N ALA A 241 -3.27 1.27 9.58
CA ALA A 241 -2.96 -0.03 10.17
C ALA A 241 -4.20 -0.92 10.29
N VAL A 242 -3.93 -2.23 10.27
CA VAL A 242 -4.90 -3.28 10.62
C VAL A 242 -4.51 -3.87 11.96
N GLY A 243 -5.47 -4.06 12.84
CA GLY A 243 -5.31 -4.71 14.14
C GLY A 243 -6.28 -5.86 14.30
N VAL A 244 -5.83 -6.86 15.04
CA VAL A 244 -6.59 -8.07 15.39
C VAL A 244 -6.89 -7.99 16.88
N ILE A 245 -8.16 -7.95 17.25
CA ILE A 245 -8.60 -8.01 18.64
C ILE A 245 -8.88 -9.47 19.04
N ASP A 246 -9.56 -10.20 18.16
CA ASP A 246 -9.85 -11.64 18.27
C ASP A 246 -10.14 -12.19 16.86
N ASP A 247 -10.39 -13.49 16.73
CA ASP A 247 -10.82 -14.11 15.47
C ASP A 247 -12.08 -13.39 14.94
N ASN A 248 -12.03 -12.95 13.68
CA ASN A 248 -13.07 -12.15 13.03
C ASN A 248 -13.43 -10.82 13.72
N HIS A 249 -12.66 -10.37 14.72
CA HIS A 249 -12.79 -9.05 15.33
C HIS A 249 -11.55 -8.22 15.03
N LEU A 250 -11.70 -7.30 14.09
CA LEU A 250 -10.62 -6.47 13.57
C LEU A 250 -10.85 -4.99 13.92
N VAL A 251 -9.76 -4.24 13.93
CA VAL A 251 -9.80 -2.79 13.99
C VAL A 251 -8.94 -2.19 12.89
N PHE A 252 -9.49 -1.23 12.16
CA PHE A 252 -8.76 -0.48 11.15
C PHE A 252 -8.58 0.95 11.62
N VAL A 253 -7.34 1.43 11.57
CA VAL A 253 -7.02 2.79 12.01
C VAL A 253 -6.41 3.57 10.87
N VAL A 254 -6.98 4.75 10.60
CA VAL A 254 -6.41 5.76 9.70
C VAL A 254 -6.09 6.99 10.54
N VAL A 255 -4.82 7.40 10.55
CA VAL A 255 -4.37 8.61 11.22
C VAL A 255 -4.07 9.66 10.15
N ASP A 256 -4.72 10.81 10.22
CA ASP A 256 -4.36 11.95 9.36
C ASP A 256 -3.04 12.56 9.83
N GLY A 257 -2.34 13.24 8.93
CA GLY A 257 -1.07 13.87 9.26
C GLY A 257 -0.62 14.87 8.21
N ARG A 258 0.51 15.53 8.47
CA ARG A 258 1.06 16.60 7.60
C ARG A 258 0.07 17.75 7.35
N SER A 259 -0.84 17.99 8.29
CA SER A 259 -1.86 19.02 8.22
C SER A 259 -1.71 19.99 9.41
N PRO A 260 -0.95 21.09 9.25
CA PRO A 260 -0.69 22.04 10.33
C PRO A 260 -1.97 22.58 10.96
N GLY A 261 -2.03 22.58 12.29
CA GLY A 261 -3.20 22.99 13.06
C GLY A 261 -4.38 22.02 13.07
N TYR A 262 -4.25 20.83 12.46
CA TYR A 262 -5.32 19.82 12.39
C TYR A 262 -4.84 18.41 12.78
N SER A 263 -3.78 17.91 12.13
CA SER A 263 -3.16 16.63 12.49
C SER A 263 -1.69 16.60 12.08
N ALA A 264 -0.80 16.41 13.05
CA ALA A 264 0.63 16.18 12.84
C ALA A 264 0.88 14.82 12.18
N GLY A 265 0.09 13.81 12.56
CA GLY A 265 0.35 12.40 12.28
C GLY A 265 1.05 11.74 13.47
N VAL A 266 1.45 10.48 13.30
CA VAL A 266 2.10 9.70 14.37
C VAL A 266 3.33 8.98 13.87
N THR A 267 4.24 8.70 14.80
CA THR A 267 5.36 7.78 14.59
C THR A 267 4.86 6.34 14.54
N MET A 268 5.72 5.38 14.18
CA MET A 268 5.33 3.97 14.15
C MET A 268 4.96 3.47 15.55
N THR A 269 5.71 3.89 16.58
CA THR A 269 5.44 3.62 17.99
C THR A 269 4.11 4.24 18.41
N GLY A 270 3.84 5.50 18.03
CA GLY A 270 2.55 6.14 18.34
C GLY A 270 1.37 5.40 17.71
N LEU A 271 1.53 4.89 16.48
CA LEU A 271 0.53 4.02 15.85
C LEU A 271 0.36 2.71 16.63
N ALA A 272 1.45 2.05 17.02
CA ALA A 272 1.43 0.83 17.82
C ALA A 272 0.71 1.01 19.17
N GLU A 273 0.97 2.13 19.85
CA GLU A 273 0.30 2.49 21.11
C GLU A 273 -1.20 2.71 20.92
N ILE A 274 -1.62 3.35 19.82
CA ILE A 274 -3.04 3.47 19.45
C ILE A 274 -3.65 2.08 19.28
N MET A 275 -3.04 1.22 18.46
CA MET A 275 -3.55 -0.14 18.20
C MET A 275 -3.64 -0.97 19.49
N GLN A 276 -2.59 -0.94 20.32
CA GLN A 276 -2.58 -1.61 21.62
C GLN A 276 -3.68 -1.08 22.55
N SER A 277 -3.92 0.23 22.57
CA SER A 277 -4.96 0.84 23.41
C SER A 277 -6.38 0.43 23.00
N LEU A 278 -6.57 0.06 21.72
CA LEU A 278 -7.82 -0.46 21.16
C LEU A 278 -8.00 -1.96 21.43
N GLY A 279 -7.01 -2.61 22.08
CA GLY A 279 -7.06 -4.03 22.42
C GLY A 279 -6.48 -4.96 21.36
N ALA A 280 -5.80 -4.43 20.35
CA ALA A 280 -5.18 -5.28 19.33
C ALA A 280 -4.07 -6.16 19.95
N THR A 281 -4.17 -7.48 19.76
CA THR A 281 -3.13 -8.45 20.11
C THR A 281 -2.04 -8.53 19.04
N THR A 282 -2.44 -8.31 17.79
CA THR A 282 -1.55 -8.20 16.64
C THR A 282 -1.93 -6.95 15.85
N ALA A 283 -0.96 -6.16 15.40
CA ALA A 283 -1.23 -5.04 14.51
C ALA A 283 -0.12 -4.89 13.48
N TYR A 284 -0.50 -4.46 12.28
CA TYR A 284 0.37 -4.41 11.11
C TYR A 284 0.17 -3.09 10.37
N ASN A 285 1.28 -2.41 10.08
CA ASN A 285 1.27 -1.18 9.32
C ASN A 285 1.13 -1.47 7.82
N ILE A 286 0.28 -0.70 7.12
CA ILE A 286 0.12 -0.76 5.67
C ILE A 286 0.47 0.59 5.03
N ASP A 287 0.13 0.77 3.75
CA ASP A 287 0.45 2.02 3.07
C ASP A 287 -0.19 3.21 3.77
N GLY A 288 0.56 4.30 3.87
CA GLY A 288 0.19 5.48 4.63
C GLY A 288 0.49 6.75 3.86
N GLY A 289 0.85 7.80 4.59
CA GLY A 289 1.09 9.11 3.99
C GLY A 289 -0.14 9.57 3.21
N GLY A 290 0.06 9.99 1.95
CA GLY A 290 -1.03 10.47 1.11
C GLY A 290 -2.08 9.43 0.74
N SER A 291 -1.81 8.13 0.93
CA SER A 291 -2.79 7.07 0.66
C SER A 291 -3.72 6.81 1.85
N SER A 292 -3.40 7.31 3.05
CA SER A 292 -4.17 6.98 4.25
C SER A 292 -5.61 7.46 4.09
N THR A 293 -6.53 6.52 3.89
CA THR A 293 -7.91 6.82 3.52
C THR A 293 -8.85 5.77 4.08
N MET A 294 -9.97 6.23 4.63
CA MET A 294 -11.10 5.42 5.07
C MET A 294 -12.37 5.92 4.40
N VAL A 295 -13.17 5.00 3.88
CA VAL A 295 -14.46 5.25 3.25
C VAL A 295 -15.52 4.45 4.00
N PHE A 296 -16.67 5.06 4.26
CA PHE A 296 -17.80 4.43 4.90
C PHE A 296 -19.11 4.98 4.32
N ASP A 297 -20.05 4.10 3.96
CA ASP A 297 -21.34 4.46 3.35
C ASP A 297 -21.19 5.38 2.13
N GLY A 298 -20.19 5.10 1.28
CA GLY A 298 -19.88 5.91 0.08
C GLY A 298 -19.29 7.29 0.37
N GLU A 299 -19.00 7.63 1.64
CA GLU A 299 -18.41 8.90 2.04
C GLU A 299 -16.97 8.74 2.54
N LEU A 300 -16.12 9.72 2.18
CA LEU A 300 -14.77 9.85 2.71
C LEU A 300 -14.83 10.23 4.20
N VAL A 301 -14.23 9.41 5.06
CA VAL A 301 -14.30 9.56 6.53
C VAL A 301 -13.25 10.54 7.06
N ASN A 302 -12.01 10.47 6.56
CA ASN A 302 -10.89 11.28 7.03
C ASN A 302 -10.62 12.53 6.16
N ASP A 303 -9.63 13.34 6.52
CA ASP A 303 -9.19 14.51 5.75
C ASP A 303 -7.75 14.31 5.22
N PRO A 304 -7.58 13.56 4.10
CA PRO A 304 -6.26 13.23 3.58
C PRO A 304 -5.38 14.47 3.38
N LEU A 305 -4.26 14.51 4.11
CA LEU A 305 -3.27 15.59 4.10
C LEU A 305 -3.85 16.99 4.43
N GLY A 306 -5.02 17.09 5.05
CA GLY A 306 -5.70 18.36 5.32
C GLY A 306 -6.31 19.03 4.08
N LYS A 307 -6.56 18.27 3.02
CA LYS A 307 -7.03 18.78 1.72
C LYS A 307 -8.38 18.22 1.29
N GLY A 308 -8.85 17.15 1.92
CA GLY A 308 -10.04 16.41 1.53
C GLY A 308 -9.91 15.79 0.13
N VAL A 309 -8.69 15.50 -0.32
CA VAL A 309 -8.42 14.95 -1.66
C VAL A 309 -7.55 13.71 -1.53
N GLU A 310 -8.12 12.58 -1.93
CA GLU A 310 -7.46 11.27 -1.93
C GLU A 310 -6.31 11.20 -2.93
N ARG A 311 -5.31 10.36 -2.61
CA ARG A 311 -4.31 9.88 -3.57
C ARG A 311 -4.78 8.55 -4.15
N GLY A 312 -4.44 8.29 -5.41
CA GLY A 312 -4.63 6.97 -5.99
C GLY A 312 -3.81 5.90 -5.27
N THR A 313 -4.44 4.75 -4.99
CA THR A 313 -3.85 3.53 -4.45
C THR A 313 -3.98 2.40 -5.48
N SER A 314 -3.23 1.30 -5.30
CA SER A 314 -3.32 0.11 -6.15
C SER A 314 -4.45 -0.83 -5.77
N ASP A 315 -4.86 -0.80 -4.50
CA ASP A 315 -5.81 -1.73 -3.90
C ASP A 315 -6.42 -1.17 -2.62
N ILE A 316 -7.49 -1.83 -2.18
CA ILE A 316 -8.20 -1.60 -0.92
C ILE A 316 -8.47 -2.93 -0.19
N LEU A 317 -8.72 -2.82 1.12
CA LEU A 317 -9.50 -3.81 1.86
C LEU A 317 -10.91 -3.25 2.04
N TYR A 318 -11.94 -4.09 1.89
CA TYR A 318 -13.32 -3.64 1.94
C TYR A 318 -14.29 -4.70 2.47
N ILE A 319 -15.47 -4.23 2.88
CA ILE A 319 -16.65 -5.02 3.19
C ILE A 319 -17.78 -4.50 2.30
N GLY A 320 -18.46 -5.42 1.60
CA GLY A 320 -19.64 -5.09 0.79
C GLY A 320 -20.86 -4.76 1.63
N GLY A 321 -21.79 -3.96 1.10
CA GLY A 321 -23.09 -3.71 1.74
C GLY A 321 -24.09 -3.02 0.85
#